data_AF-A0A2V7WQ17-F1
#
_entry.id   AF-A0A2V7WQ17-F1
#
_cell.length_a   1.000
_cell.length_b   1.000
_cell.length_c   1.000
_cell.angle_alpha   90.00
_cell.angle_beta   90.00
_cell.angle_gamma   90.00
#
_symmetry.space_group_name_H-M   'P 1'
#
loop_
_entity.id
_entity.type
_entity.pdbx_description
1 polymer ?
#
loop_
_entity_poly.entity_id
_entity_poly.type
_entity_poly.pdbx_seq_one_letter_code
_entity_poly.pdbx_strand_id
1 'polypeptide(L)'
;MLRHTSGLTYNWNEDLGPMYEKANVASGLLQYDGTIGDSVKNLAALPLLFNPGDRFEYSLGVDVLGRLVEVVSGKPLDEFFRTRILEPLGMKDTYFYPPESKVGRLRRAKWDAWRLHTPTFQIRD
;
A
#
# COMPACT_ATOMS: atom_id res chain seq x y z
N MET A 1 9.59 1.58 -12.02
CA MET A 1 8.41 1.72 -11.13
C MET A 1 7.11 1.86 -11.90
N LEU A 2 6.84 2.99 -12.58
CA LEU A 2 5.56 3.23 -13.29
C LEU A 2 5.16 2.17 -14.33
N ARG A 3 6.14 1.49 -14.93
CA ARG A 3 5.93 0.44 -15.95
C ARG A 3 5.93 -0.98 -15.38
N HIS A 4 5.94 -1.16 -14.05
CA HIS A 4 6.05 -2.48 -13.42
C HIS A 4 7.24 -3.32 -13.93
N THR A 5 8.36 -2.66 -14.23
CA THR A 5 9.59 -3.28 -14.75
C THR A 5 10.76 -3.10 -13.78
N SER A 6 10.47 -2.99 -12.48
CA SER A 6 11.47 -2.63 -11.47
C SER A 6 12.22 -3.81 -10.87
N GLY A 7 11.77 -5.05 -11.15
CA GLY A 7 12.25 -6.24 -10.45
C GLY A 7 11.60 -6.49 -9.09
N LEU A 8 10.73 -5.58 -8.60
CA LEU A 8 9.91 -5.80 -7.41
C LEU A 8 8.73 -6.73 -7.73
N THR A 9 8.14 -7.31 -6.69
CA THR A 9 6.92 -8.15 -6.77
C THR A 9 6.00 -7.87 -5.55
N TYR A 10 5.15 -8.83 -5.19
CA TYR A 10 4.27 -8.84 -4.01
C TYR A 10 4.54 -10.07 -3.13
N ASN A 11 3.91 -10.12 -1.96
CA ASN A 11 4.10 -11.19 -1.00
C ASN A 11 3.55 -12.57 -1.46
N TRP A 12 2.75 -12.63 -2.52
CA TRP A 12 2.26 -13.89 -3.10
C TRP A 12 3.21 -14.50 -4.15
N ASN A 13 4.32 -13.84 -4.47
CA ASN A 13 5.33 -14.43 -5.34
C ASN A 13 6.05 -15.57 -4.61
N GLU A 14 6.25 -16.71 -5.28
CA GLU A 14 6.79 -17.92 -4.66
C GLU A 14 8.26 -17.75 -4.20
N ASP A 15 9.06 -16.98 -4.94
CA ASP A 15 10.49 -16.83 -4.69
C ASP A 15 10.77 -15.80 -3.58
N LEU A 16 10.15 -14.62 -3.68
CA LEU A 16 10.45 -13.48 -2.80
C LEU A 16 9.36 -13.19 -1.77
N GLY A 17 8.16 -13.73 -1.95
CA GLY A 17 7.02 -13.48 -1.07
C GLY A 17 7.30 -13.82 0.40
N PRO A 18 7.83 -15.00 0.72
CA PRO A 18 8.21 -15.35 2.09
C PRO A 18 9.26 -14.41 2.70
N MET A 19 10.15 -13.83 1.89
CA MET A 19 11.13 -12.85 2.36
C MET A 19 10.46 -11.51 2.69
N TYR A 20 9.49 -11.09 1.87
CA TYR A 20 8.75 -9.83 2.07
C TYR A 20 7.94 -9.90 3.38
N GLU A 21 7.27 -11.02 3.63
CA GLU A 21 6.53 -11.25 4.87
C GLU A 21 7.46 -11.26 6.09
N LYS A 22 8.56 -12.02 6.01
CA LYS A 22 9.55 -12.09 7.10
C LYS A 22 10.18 -10.73 7.41
N ALA A 23 10.37 -9.88 6.41
CA ALA A 23 10.91 -8.54 6.55
C ALA A 23 9.87 -7.49 6.96
N ASN A 24 8.61 -7.87 7.20
CA ASN A 24 7.52 -6.95 7.49
C ASN A 24 7.38 -5.85 6.41
N VAL A 25 7.39 -6.26 5.15
CA VAL A 25 7.02 -5.40 4.02
C VAL A 25 5.49 -5.42 3.89
N ALA A 26 4.88 -4.25 3.73
CA ALA A 26 3.44 -4.15 3.53
C ALA A 26 2.99 -4.90 2.27
N SER A 27 1.91 -5.68 2.37
CA SER A 27 1.35 -6.40 1.22
C SER A 27 0.58 -5.51 0.25
N GLY A 28 0.26 -4.27 0.66
CA GLY A 28 -0.60 -3.34 -0.08
C GLY A 28 -2.09 -3.72 -0.09
N LEU A 29 -2.46 -4.86 0.51
CA LEU A 29 -3.85 -5.34 0.57
C LEU A 29 -4.39 -5.46 1.99
N LEU A 30 -3.51 -5.72 2.96
CA LEU A 30 -3.86 -5.92 4.36
C LEU A 30 -3.44 -4.72 5.20
N GLN A 31 -3.97 -4.66 6.41
CA GLN A 31 -3.50 -3.69 7.40
C GLN A 31 -2.02 -3.89 7.65
N TYR A 32 -1.31 -2.78 7.76
CA TYR A 32 0.11 -2.73 8.03
C TYR A 32 0.33 -1.86 9.27
N ASP A 33 1.09 -2.39 10.24
CA ASP A 33 1.46 -1.67 11.44
C ASP A 33 2.79 -0.94 11.19
N GLY A 34 2.70 0.26 10.62
CA GLY A 34 3.85 1.10 10.25
C GLY A 34 3.53 2.10 9.14
N THR A 35 4.55 2.84 8.70
CA THR A 35 4.43 3.80 7.60
C THR A 35 4.86 3.20 6.26
N ILE A 36 4.48 3.84 5.15
CA ILE A 36 5.02 3.49 3.83
C ILE A 36 6.55 3.62 3.79
N GLY A 37 7.12 4.53 4.58
CA GLY A 37 8.56 4.68 4.73
C GLY A 37 9.22 3.46 5.36
N ASP A 38 8.61 2.88 6.39
CA ASP A 38 9.11 1.67 7.06
C ASP A 38 9.07 0.47 6.11
N SER A 39 7.94 0.28 5.44
CA SER A 39 7.77 -0.80 4.45
C SER A 39 8.77 -0.70 3.30
N VAL A 40 8.93 0.48 2.69
CA VAL A 40 9.87 0.69 1.58
C VAL A 40 11.32 0.51 2.04
N LYS A 41 11.65 0.89 3.28
CA LYS A 41 12.99 0.66 3.85
C LYS A 41 13.27 -0.84 4.00
N ASN A 42 12.32 -1.62 4.50
CA ASN A 42 12.46 -3.07 4.61
C ASN A 42 12.58 -3.72 3.24
N LEU A 43 11.76 -3.28 2.27
CA LEU A 43 11.79 -3.77 0.90
C LEU A 43 13.13 -3.51 0.21
N ALA A 44 13.74 -2.33 0.43
CA ALA A 44 15.01 -1.95 -0.18
C ALA A 44 16.20 -2.82 0.26
N ALA A 45 16.06 -3.58 1.36
CA ALA A 45 17.10 -4.49 1.84
C ALA A 45 17.03 -5.89 1.19
N LEU A 46 16.02 -6.16 0.35
CA LEU A 46 15.76 -7.45 -0.26
C LEU A 46 16.19 -7.50 -1.74
N PRO A 47 16.46 -8.69 -2.29
CA PRO A 47 16.81 -8.82 -3.71
C PRO A 47 15.64 -8.50 -4.63
N LEU A 48 15.97 -8.18 -5.89
CA LEU A 48 15.02 -8.07 -6.97
C LEU A 48 14.82 -9.43 -7.66
N LEU A 49 13.63 -9.68 -8.20
CA LEU A 49 13.28 -10.88 -8.96
C LEU A 49 13.98 -10.94 -10.33
N PHE A 50 14.38 -9.78 -10.86
CA PHE A 50 15.12 -9.61 -12.11
C PHE A 50 15.74 -8.20 -12.19
N ASN A 51 16.64 -7.97 -13.14
CA ASN A 51 17.22 -6.64 -13.32
C ASN A 51 16.16 -5.64 -13.82
N PRO A 52 16.16 -4.40 -13.31
CA PRO A 52 15.23 -3.38 -13.77
C PRO A 52 15.24 -3.20 -15.29
N GLY A 53 14.06 -3.28 -15.92
CA GLY A 53 13.87 -3.11 -17.36
C GLY A 53 13.74 -4.42 -18.15
N ASP A 54 14.20 -5.55 -17.61
CA ASP A 54 14.26 -6.81 -18.37
C ASP A 54 12.87 -7.43 -18.62
N ARG A 55 11.95 -7.30 -17.65
CA ARG A 55 10.63 -7.97 -17.67
C ARG A 55 9.55 -7.11 -17.02
N PHE A 56 8.29 -7.47 -17.25
CA PHE A 56 7.13 -6.91 -16.56
C PHE A 56 6.72 -7.82 -15.39
N GLU A 57 6.50 -7.23 -14.22
CA GLU A 57 5.98 -7.85 -13.00
C GLU A 57 5.17 -6.82 -12.20
N TYR A 58 3.86 -7.08 -12.05
CA TYR A 58 2.99 -6.23 -11.23
C TYR A 58 3.43 -6.29 -9.77
N SER A 59 3.61 -5.13 -9.12
CA SER A 59 4.50 -5.04 -7.96
C SER A 59 4.28 -3.82 -7.08
N LEU A 60 4.87 -3.86 -5.88
CA LEU A 60 4.99 -2.76 -4.90
C LEU A 60 5.79 -1.54 -5.42
N GLY A 61 6.17 -1.51 -6.70
CA GLY A 61 6.84 -0.37 -7.29
C GLY A 61 6.01 0.92 -7.25
N VAL A 62 4.69 0.83 -7.15
CA VAL A 62 3.80 2.00 -6.98
C VAL A 62 3.86 2.53 -5.55
N ASP A 63 3.98 1.67 -4.54
CA ASP A 63 4.20 2.09 -3.15
C ASP A 63 5.55 2.80 -2.99
N VAL A 64 6.60 2.31 -3.66
CA VAL A 64 7.89 3.02 -3.73
C VAL A 64 7.73 4.41 -4.37
N LEU A 65 6.88 4.56 -5.38
CA LEU A 65 6.58 5.89 -5.96
C LEU A 65 5.80 6.77 -4.99
N GLY A 66 4.85 6.22 -4.24
CA GLY A 66 4.16 6.92 -3.17
C GLY A 66 5.17 7.49 -2.16
N ARG A 67 6.10 6.65 -1.70
CA ARG A 67 7.17 7.10 -0.80
C ARG A 67 8.08 8.15 -1.44
N LEU A 68 8.41 8.01 -2.72
CA LEU A 68 9.20 9.01 -3.45
C LEU A 68 8.50 10.38 -3.48
N VAL A 69 7.18 10.40 -3.68
CA VAL A 69 6.39 11.64 -3.64
C VAL A 69 6.47 12.28 -2.26
N GLU A 70 6.38 11.52 -1.18
CA GLU A 70 6.53 12.06 0.17
C GLU A 70 7.90 12.71 0.38
N VAL A 71 8.97 12.01 -0.02
CA VAL A 71 10.35 12.49 0.13
C VAL A 71 10.58 13.78 -0.66
N VAL A 72 10.14 13.83 -1.92
CA VAL A 72 10.38 14.99 -2.80
C VAL A 72 9.51 16.18 -2.43
N SER A 73 8.27 15.94 -2.02
CA SER A 73 7.33 17.03 -1.67
C SER A 73 7.48 17.54 -0.24
N GLY A 74 8.11 16.76 0.65
CA GLY A 74 8.19 17.05 2.08
C GLY A 74 6.84 16.94 2.80
N LYS A 75 5.86 16.25 2.20
CA LYS A 75 4.50 16.10 2.73
C LYS A 75 4.12 14.63 2.87
N PRO A 76 3.25 14.28 3.83
CA PRO A 76 2.53 13.01 3.81
C PRO A 76 1.79 12.79 2.49
N LEU A 77 1.70 11.55 2.04
CA LEU A 77 1.14 11.23 0.71
C LEU A 77 -0.34 11.64 0.58
N ASP A 78 -1.12 11.47 1.65
CA ASP A 78 -2.54 11.84 1.70
C ASP A 78 -2.75 13.35 1.56
N GLU A 79 -1.92 14.17 2.22
CA GLU A 79 -1.94 15.62 2.06
C GLU A 79 -1.53 16.07 0.65
N PHE A 80 -0.51 15.43 0.08
CA PHE A 80 -0.11 15.70 -1.30
C PHE A 80 -1.26 15.43 -2.27
N PHE A 81 -1.88 14.25 -2.18
CA PHE A 81 -3.01 13.89 -3.03
C PHE A 81 -4.19 14.83 -2.82
N ARG A 82 -4.53 15.13 -1.56
CA ARG A 82 -5.63 16.06 -1.23
C ARG A 82 -5.44 17.40 -1.92
N THR A 83 -4.28 18.03 -1.74
CA THR A 83 -4.02 19.40 -2.21
C THR A 83 -3.69 19.49 -3.70
N ARG A 84 -3.14 18.44 -4.31
CA ARG A 84 -2.67 18.47 -5.70
C ARG A 84 -3.63 17.83 -6.70
N ILE A 85 -4.53 16.97 -6.24
CA ILE A 85 -5.40 16.16 -7.11
C ILE A 85 -6.86 16.25 -6.66
N LEU A 86 -7.16 15.86 -5.41
CA LEU A 86 -8.53 15.63 -4.98
C LEU A 86 -9.34 16.94 -4.85
N GLU A 87 -8.77 17.96 -4.21
CA GLU A 87 -9.43 19.27 -4.06
C GLU A 87 -9.62 19.98 -5.40
N PRO A 88 -8.60 20.11 -6.28
CA PRO A 88 -8.78 20.71 -7.61
C PRO A 88 -9.83 20.02 -8.48
N LEU A 89 -9.99 18.70 -8.33
CA LEU A 89 -10.99 17.90 -9.06
C LEU A 89 -12.34 17.79 -8.34
N GLY A 90 -12.49 18.40 -7.15
CA GLY A 90 -13.74 18.38 -6.39
C GLY A 90 -14.11 17.00 -5.81
N MET A 91 -13.14 16.11 -5.59
CA MET A 91 -13.33 14.73 -5.13
C MET A 91 -13.59 14.65 -3.61
N LYS A 92 -14.75 15.13 -3.15
CA LYS A 92 -15.11 15.27 -1.71
C LYS A 92 -15.35 13.96 -0.95
N ASP A 93 -15.29 12.81 -1.62
CA ASP A 93 -15.58 11.50 -1.03
C ASP A 93 -14.43 10.49 -1.26
N THR A 94 -13.23 10.96 -1.61
CA THR A 94 -12.03 10.14 -1.80
C THR A 94 -11.02 10.42 -0.69
N TYR A 95 -10.60 9.38 0.04
CA TYR A 95 -9.72 9.49 1.20
C TYR A 95 -8.81 8.27 1.30
N PHE A 96 -7.61 8.44 1.84
CA PHE A 96 -6.83 7.32 2.39
C PHE A 96 -7.46 6.82 3.70
N TYR A 97 -7.81 7.77 4.58
CA TYR A 97 -8.56 7.52 5.81
C TYR A 97 -9.77 8.45 5.86
N PRO A 98 -11.01 7.93 5.73
CA PRO A 98 -12.20 8.76 5.72
C PRO A 98 -12.46 9.37 7.10
N PRO A 99 -12.97 10.62 7.18
CA PRO A 99 -13.37 11.21 8.45
C PRO A 99 -14.56 10.47 9.04
N GLU A 100 -14.71 10.51 10.36
CA GLU A 100 -15.74 9.78 11.12
C GLU A 100 -17.16 10.02 10.56
N SER A 101 -17.48 11.28 10.20
CA SER A 101 -18.76 11.67 9.62
C SER A 101 -19.12 10.96 8.30
N LYS A 102 -18.15 10.34 7.62
CA LYS A 102 -18.32 9.61 6.36
C LYS A 102 -18.28 8.11 6.53
N VAL A 103 -17.86 7.58 7.70
CA VAL A 103 -17.72 6.14 7.95
C VAL A 103 -19.04 5.40 7.73
N GLY A 104 -20.18 6.00 8.10
CA GLY A 104 -21.51 5.41 7.88
C GLY A 104 -21.89 5.20 6.41
N ARG A 105 -21.14 5.78 5.45
CA ARG A 105 -21.33 5.59 4.01
C ARG A 105 -20.45 4.47 3.44
N LEU A 106 -19.49 3.94 4.21
CA LEU A 106 -18.65 2.83 3.76
C LEU A 106 -19.51 1.57 3.57
N ARG A 107 -19.37 0.95 2.40
CA ARG A 107 -19.95 -0.36 2.18
C ARG A 107 -19.11 -1.39 2.93
N ARG A 108 -19.78 -2.22 3.73
CA ARG A 108 -19.13 -3.41 4.30
C ARG A 108 -18.66 -4.29 3.15
N ALA A 109 -17.36 -4.54 3.08
CA ALA A 109 -16.82 -5.59 2.23
C ALA A 109 -17.47 -6.92 2.66
N LYS A 110 -18.30 -7.50 1.80
CA LYS A 110 -18.86 -8.83 2.04
C LYS A 110 -17.80 -9.86 1.70
N TRP A 111 -17.03 -10.25 2.70
CA TRP A 111 -16.15 -11.42 2.63
C TRP A 111 -16.97 -12.67 2.95
N ASP A 112 -17.87 -13.08 2.04
CA ASP A 112 -18.75 -14.25 2.24
C ASP A 112 -18.18 -15.55 1.62
N ALA A 113 -16.88 -15.62 1.28
CA ALA A 113 -16.32 -16.81 0.62
C ALA A 113 -15.50 -17.76 1.51
N TRP A 114 -14.95 -17.34 2.66
CA TRP A 114 -14.11 -18.22 3.49
C TRP A 114 -14.18 -17.86 4.99
N ARG A 115 -15.23 -18.29 5.68
CA ARG A 115 -15.24 -18.33 7.14
C ARG A 115 -14.38 -19.49 7.64
N LEU A 116 -13.11 -19.20 7.94
CA LEU A 116 -12.41 -19.87 9.04
C LEU A 116 -11.86 -18.78 9.97
N HIS A 117 -12.44 -18.75 11.18
CA HIS A 117 -11.97 -18.03 12.37
C HIS A 117 -11.90 -16.50 12.27
N THR A 118 -12.99 -15.84 12.64
CA THR A 118 -13.04 -14.42 13.01
C THR A 118 -12.23 -14.17 14.30
N PRO A 119 -11.18 -13.33 14.31
CA PRO A 119 -10.88 -12.52 15.47
C PRO A 119 -11.65 -11.19 15.35
N THR A 120 -12.41 -10.90 16.39
CA THR A 120 -13.21 -9.70 16.58
C THR A 120 -12.35 -8.45 16.41
N PHE A 121 -12.75 -7.52 15.53
CA PHE A 121 -12.19 -6.18 15.48
C PHE A 121 -12.55 -5.45 16.78
N GLN A 122 -11.60 -5.28 17.70
CA GLN A 122 -11.78 -4.46 18.90
C GLN A 122 -11.32 -3.04 18.57
N ILE A 123 -12.27 -2.11 18.58
CA ILE A 123 -11.98 -0.68 18.61
C ILE A 123 -11.42 -0.40 20.02
N ARG A 124 -10.20 0.13 20.11
CA ARG A 124 -9.64 0.59 21.39
C ARG A 124 -10.19 1.99 21.68
N ASP A 125 -10.57 2.20 22.94
CA ASP A 125 -10.91 3.50 23.52
C ASP A 125 -9.73 4.48 23.47
#